data_AF-A0A962YQ79-F1
#
_entry.id   AF-A0A962YQ79-F1
#
_cell.length_a   1.000
_cell.length_b   1.000
_cell.length_c   1.000
_cell.angle_alpha   90.00
_cell.angle_beta   90.00
_cell.angle_gamma   90.00
#
_symmetry.space_group_name_H-M   'P 1'
#
loop_
_entity.id
_entity.type
_entity.pdbx_description
1 polymer ?
#
loop_
_entity_poly.entity_id
_entity_poly.type
_entity_poly.pdbx_seq_one_letter_code
_entity_poly.pdbx_strand_id
1 'polypeptide(L)'
;MASAAADQPDTARPKLCFVPAHRLSAAPLCVKGNYMFKWTILITLLLTPIVVWSAYKPVRVIVPQWNGMSCVTEQICIESPEKAEEAKALYDSAVGFVNEFVGEVQRNPRVTFCSSTECFGAFGFHAPAKAKTVGLSGIVV
;
A
#
# COMPACT_ATOMS: atom_id res chain seq x y z
N MET A 1 -28.07 64.50 -36.87
CA MET A 1 -29.25 63.73 -37.33
C MET A 1 -29.33 62.45 -36.50
N ALA A 2 -30.51 62.20 -35.91
CA ALA A 2 -31.07 60.98 -35.30
C ALA A 2 -30.11 59.97 -34.60
N SER A 3 -30.18 59.71 -33.28
CA SER A 3 -31.28 59.27 -32.39
C SER A 3 -31.47 57.74 -32.32
N ALA A 4 -31.80 57.28 -31.11
CA ALA A 4 -32.27 55.97 -30.63
C ALA A 4 -31.19 54.91 -30.32
N ALA A 5 -30.90 54.54 -29.07
CA ALA A 5 -31.72 53.96 -27.98
C ALA A 5 -31.91 52.43 -28.09
N ALA A 6 -31.29 51.71 -27.15
CA ALA A 6 -31.67 50.41 -26.56
C ALA A 6 -30.67 50.21 -25.39
N ASP A 7 -30.96 50.36 -24.09
CA ASP A 7 -32.10 50.00 -23.23
C ASP A 7 -32.30 48.48 -23.04
N GLN A 8 -31.78 47.99 -21.88
CA GLN A 8 -32.06 46.76 -21.10
C GLN A 8 -32.00 45.35 -21.75
N PRO A 9 -31.88 44.21 -21.00
CA PRO A 9 -32.06 44.05 -19.55
C PRO A 9 -31.01 43.26 -18.74
N ASP A 10 -30.97 43.60 -17.45
CA ASP A 10 -30.74 42.74 -16.29
C ASP A 10 -30.62 41.23 -16.57
N THR A 11 -29.39 40.71 -16.54
CA THR A 11 -29.17 39.29 -16.25
C THR A 11 -29.12 39.11 -14.73
N ALA A 12 -30.28 39.40 -14.11
CA ALA A 12 -30.62 38.96 -12.78
C ALA A 12 -30.57 37.42 -12.77
N ARG A 13 -29.41 36.87 -12.38
CA ARG A 13 -29.31 35.45 -12.04
C ARG A 13 -30.36 35.16 -10.96
N PRO A 14 -31.17 34.10 -11.09
CA PRO A 14 -32.17 33.78 -10.10
C PRO A 14 -31.47 33.41 -8.79
N LYS A 15 -31.38 34.36 -7.87
CA LYS A 15 -31.26 34.03 -6.46
C LYS A 15 -32.59 33.40 -6.09
N LEU A 16 -32.64 32.07 -6.08
CA LEU A 16 -33.65 31.32 -5.35
C LEU A 16 -33.43 31.60 -3.86
N CYS A 17 -33.93 32.75 -3.42
CA CYS A 17 -34.15 33.04 -2.02
C CYS A 17 -35.35 32.20 -1.61
N PHE A 18 -35.10 31.03 -1.03
CA PHE A 18 -36.12 30.33 -0.27
C PHE A 18 -36.42 31.19 0.96
N VAL A 19 -37.57 31.86 0.96
CA VAL A 19 -38.10 32.54 2.14
C VAL A 19 -39.03 31.54 2.84
N PRO A 20 -38.60 30.89 3.93
CA PRO A 20 -39.54 30.21 4.80
C PRO A 20 -40.38 31.28 5.51
N ALA A 21 -41.64 31.39 5.08
CA ALA A 21 -42.64 32.26 5.69
C ALA A 21 -43.12 31.63 7.02
N HIS A 22 -42.31 31.68 8.07
CA HIS A 22 -42.77 31.83 9.46
C HIS A 22 -41.59 31.70 10.45
N ARG A 23 -41.46 32.74 11.29
CA ARG A 23 -40.65 32.87 12.52
C ARG A 23 -39.14 33.10 12.41
N LEU A 24 -38.74 34.04 13.27
CA LEU A 24 -37.47 34.77 13.34
C LEU A 24 -36.31 33.92 13.87
N SER A 25 -35.11 34.33 13.47
CA SER A 25 -33.82 34.09 14.12
C SER A 25 -33.13 32.74 13.87
N ALA A 26 -32.61 32.57 12.66
CA ALA A 26 -31.34 31.88 12.46
C ALA A 26 -30.61 32.53 11.27
N ALA A 27 -29.33 32.84 11.45
CA ALA A 27 -28.49 33.42 10.41
C ALA A 27 -28.54 32.59 9.11
N PRO A 28 -28.47 33.22 7.92
CA PRO A 28 -28.31 32.48 6.68
C PRO A 28 -26.99 31.71 6.71
N LEU A 29 -27.09 30.39 6.92
CA LEU A 29 -25.98 29.47 6.69
C LEU A 29 -25.77 29.34 5.18
N CYS A 30 -24.98 30.25 4.61
CA CYS A 30 -24.38 30.07 3.30
C CYS A 30 -23.41 28.90 3.36
N VAL A 31 -23.87 27.70 2.98
CA VAL A 31 -22.97 26.57 2.72
C VAL A 31 -22.18 26.89 1.45
N LYS A 32 -20.92 27.25 1.63
CA LYS A 32 -19.94 27.45 0.56
C LYS A 32 -19.73 26.10 -0.12
N GLY A 33 -19.97 26.02 -1.44
CA GLY A 33 -19.81 24.78 -2.22
C GLY A 33 -18.49 24.08 -1.88
N ASN A 34 -18.60 22.88 -1.29
CA ASN A 34 -17.52 22.18 -0.63
C ASN A 34 -16.50 21.61 -1.62
N TYR A 35 -15.56 22.43 -2.10
CA TYR A 35 -14.35 21.95 -2.75
C TYR A 35 -13.47 21.19 -1.73
N MET A 36 -13.44 21.62 -0.47
CA MET A 36 -12.61 21.01 0.60
C MET A 36 -12.90 19.52 0.85
N PHE A 37 -14.16 19.08 0.88
CA PHE A 37 -14.49 17.67 1.17
C PHE A 37 -14.05 16.72 0.06
N LYS A 38 -14.06 17.18 -1.20
CA LYS A 38 -13.56 16.39 -2.34
C LYS A 38 -12.06 16.19 -2.26
N TRP A 39 -11.31 17.22 -1.87
CA TRP A 39 -9.86 17.14 -1.66
C TRP A 39 -9.50 16.27 -0.45
N THR A 40 -10.26 16.35 0.65
CA THR A 40 -10.03 15.48 1.81
C THR A 40 -10.18 14.01 1.44
N ILE A 41 -11.25 13.62 0.74
CA ILE A 41 -11.45 12.24 0.27
C ILE A 41 -10.31 11.80 -0.66
N LEU A 42 -9.89 12.67 -1.58
CA LEU A 42 -8.83 12.38 -2.54
C LEU A 42 -7.47 12.18 -1.84
N ILE A 43 -7.17 13.01 -0.85
CA ILE A 43 -5.97 12.91 -0.02
C ILE A 43 -6.01 11.62 0.82
N THR A 44 -7.13 11.31 1.48
CA THR A 44 -7.28 10.08 2.26
C THR A 44 -7.13 8.83 1.38
N LEU A 45 -7.74 8.81 0.19
CA LEU A 45 -7.64 7.70 -0.77
C LEU A 45 -6.21 7.51 -1.31
N LEU A 46 -5.42 8.59 -1.39
CA LEU A 46 -4.04 8.55 -1.86
C LEU A 46 -3.06 8.13 -0.74
N LEU A 47 -3.35 8.47 0.50
CA LEU A 47 -2.52 8.14 1.66
C LEU A 47 -2.79 6.75 2.23
N THR A 48 -3.99 6.20 2.07
CA THR A 48 -4.36 4.85 2.51
C THR A 48 -3.40 3.76 2.03
N PRO A 49 -2.98 3.66 0.76
CA PRO A 49 -2.06 2.60 0.34
C PRO A 49 -0.70 2.67 1.06
N ILE A 50 -0.19 3.87 1.36
CA ILE A 50 1.10 4.06 2.05
C ILE A 50 0.97 3.64 3.53
N VAL A 51 -0.13 4.03 4.17
CA VAL A 51 -0.41 3.66 5.56
C VAL A 51 -0.67 2.16 5.68
N VAL A 52 -1.42 1.56 4.76
CA VAL A 52 -1.64 0.11 4.73
C VAL A 52 -0.33 -0.64 4.46
N TRP A 53 0.51 -0.16 3.53
CA TRP A 53 1.80 -0.78 3.22
C TRP A 53 2.79 -0.74 4.39
N SER A 54 2.75 0.32 5.19
CA SER A 54 3.61 0.48 6.37
C SER A 54 3.07 -0.23 7.61
N ALA A 55 1.75 -0.30 7.78
CA ALA A 55 1.10 -0.92 8.94
C ALA A 55 0.93 -2.44 8.79
N TYR A 56 0.66 -2.95 7.59
CA TYR A 56 0.59 -4.38 7.32
C TYR A 56 1.98 -4.95 7.00
N LYS A 57 2.74 -5.22 8.08
CA LYS A 57 4.00 -5.97 8.06
C LYS A 57 4.04 -7.19 7.11
N PRO A 58 2.99 -8.02 6.92
CA PRO A 58 3.08 -9.16 6.01
C PRO A 58 3.25 -8.80 4.53
N VAL A 59 2.86 -7.59 4.09
CA VAL A 59 2.93 -7.22 2.67
C VAL A 59 4.38 -7.19 2.17
N ARG A 60 5.33 -6.75 3.02
CA ARG A 60 6.76 -6.72 2.66
C ARG A 60 7.37 -8.11 2.46
N VAL A 61 6.82 -9.14 3.09
CA VAL A 61 7.32 -10.52 2.99
C VAL A 61 6.81 -11.21 1.72
N ILE A 62 5.68 -10.76 1.17
CA ILE A 62 5.05 -11.36 -0.01
C ILE A 62 5.75 -10.93 -1.31
N VAL A 63 6.32 -9.73 -1.35
CA VAL A 63 7.00 -9.18 -2.55
C VAL A 63 8.49 -8.90 -2.28
N PRO A 64 9.32 -9.94 -2.12
CA PRO A 64 10.75 -9.82 -1.87
C PRO A 64 11.50 -8.97 -2.91
N GLN A 65 11.00 -8.97 -4.14
CA GLN A 65 11.58 -8.29 -5.30
C GLN A 65 11.72 -6.78 -5.10
N TRP A 66 10.80 -6.17 -4.35
CA TRP A 66 10.82 -4.73 -4.10
C TRP A 66 11.88 -4.30 -3.09
N ASN A 67 12.46 -5.26 -2.36
CA ASN A 67 13.58 -5.03 -1.43
C ASN A 67 14.95 -5.29 -2.11
N GLY A 68 15.01 -5.31 -3.45
CA GLY A 68 16.28 -5.47 -4.18
C GLY A 68 16.78 -6.91 -4.25
N MET A 69 15.90 -7.89 -4.07
CA MET A 69 16.28 -9.30 -4.13
C MET A 69 16.06 -9.92 -5.50
N SER A 70 16.94 -10.82 -5.90
CA SER A 70 16.84 -11.60 -7.11
C SER A 70 16.21 -12.96 -6.80
N CYS A 71 15.10 -13.30 -7.45
CA CYS A 71 14.47 -14.60 -7.28
C CYS A 71 14.92 -15.54 -8.41
N VAL A 72 15.73 -16.55 -8.05
CA VAL A 72 16.22 -17.57 -8.99
C VAL A 72 15.10 -18.53 -9.37
N THR A 73 14.16 -18.77 -8.45
CA THR A 73 12.99 -19.62 -8.65
C THR A 73 11.81 -19.02 -7.86
N GLU A 74 10.58 -19.47 -8.11
CA GLU A 74 9.42 -18.97 -7.37
C GLU A 74 9.50 -19.19 -5.85
N GLN A 75 10.27 -20.19 -5.41
CA GLN A 75 10.45 -20.54 -3.99
C GLN A 75 11.73 -19.96 -3.39
N ILE A 76 12.72 -19.53 -4.19
CA ILE A 76 14.03 -19.11 -3.68
C ILE A 76 14.34 -17.68 -4.15
N CYS A 77 14.46 -16.77 -3.19
CA CYS A 77 14.90 -15.40 -3.43
C CYS A 77 16.17 -15.11 -2.63
N ILE A 78 17.13 -14.44 -3.26
CA ILE A 78 18.46 -14.18 -2.71
C ILE A 78 18.84 -12.70 -2.90
N GLU A 79 19.54 -12.15 -1.92
CA GLU A 79 20.08 -10.78 -1.99
C GLU A 79 21.25 -10.69 -2.98
N SER A 80 22.14 -11.70 -2.98
CA SER A 80 23.35 -11.73 -3.81
C SER A 80 23.32 -12.93 -4.76
N PRO A 81 23.35 -12.73 -6.09
CA PRO A 81 23.27 -13.82 -7.06
C PRO A 81 24.46 -14.79 -6.98
N GLU A 82 25.60 -14.33 -6.46
CA GLU A 82 26.80 -15.15 -6.25
C GLU A 82 26.58 -16.32 -5.29
N LYS A 83 25.62 -16.21 -4.36
CA LYS A 83 25.27 -17.26 -3.38
C LYS A 83 24.08 -18.12 -3.81
N ALA A 84 23.67 -18.05 -5.07
CA ALA A 84 22.51 -18.78 -5.58
C ALA A 84 22.64 -20.30 -5.42
N GLU A 85 23.81 -20.86 -5.76
CA GLU A 85 24.04 -22.31 -5.66
C GLU A 85 24.04 -22.79 -4.21
N GLU A 86 24.67 -22.04 -3.31
CA GLU A 86 24.68 -22.33 -1.88
C GLU A 86 23.26 -22.31 -1.29
N ALA A 87 22.49 -21.26 -1.60
CA ALA A 87 21.10 -21.13 -1.16
C ALA A 87 20.21 -22.27 -1.68
N LYS A 88 20.42 -22.70 -2.93
CA LYS A 88 19.72 -23.83 -3.51
C LYS A 88 20.05 -25.14 -2.79
N ALA A 89 21.34 -25.40 -2.54
CA ALA A 89 21.77 -26.60 -1.83
C ALA A 89 21.18 -26.66 -0.39
N LEU A 90 21.18 -25.54 0.31
CA LEU A 90 20.57 -25.42 1.65
C LEU A 90 19.06 -25.67 1.61
N TYR A 91 18.37 -25.10 0.63
CA TYR A 91 16.94 -25.30 0.43
C TYR A 91 16.60 -26.77 0.12
N ASP A 92 17.29 -27.37 -0.86
CA ASP A 92 17.06 -28.75 -1.29
C ASP A 92 17.35 -29.74 -0.14
N SER A 93 18.41 -29.49 0.64
CA SER A 93 18.73 -30.28 1.84
C SER A 93 17.66 -30.15 2.92
N ALA A 94 17.17 -28.94 3.21
CA ALA A 94 16.14 -28.70 4.21
C ALA A 94 14.80 -29.36 3.82
N VAL A 95 14.38 -29.24 2.56
CA VAL A 95 13.17 -29.89 2.06
C VAL A 95 13.31 -31.41 2.09
N GLY A 96 14.47 -31.94 1.70
CA GLY A 96 14.76 -33.38 1.80
C GLY A 96 14.63 -33.89 3.23
N PHE A 97 15.21 -33.18 4.20
CA PHE A 97 15.10 -33.51 5.63
C PHE A 97 13.64 -33.48 6.10
N VAL A 98 12.87 -32.44 5.77
CA VAL A 98 11.46 -32.36 6.18
C VAL A 98 10.65 -33.49 5.56
N ASN A 99 10.87 -33.81 4.28
CA ASN A 99 10.17 -34.89 3.60
C ASN A 99 10.48 -36.27 4.21
N GLU A 100 11.72 -36.50 4.63
CA GLU A 100 12.14 -37.78 5.22
C GLU A 100 11.61 -37.96 6.66
N PHE A 101 11.66 -36.92 7.49
CA PHE A 101 11.39 -37.03 8.93
C PHE A 101 9.99 -36.57 9.36
N VAL A 102 9.36 -35.66 8.60
CA VAL A 102 8.06 -35.06 8.93
C VAL A 102 6.97 -35.49 7.95
N GLY A 103 7.35 -35.84 6.72
CA GLY A 103 6.46 -36.26 5.65
C GLY A 103 6.42 -35.25 4.49
N GLU A 104 5.78 -35.66 3.39
CA GLU A 104 5.81 -34.91 2.13
C GLU A 104 5.18 -33.50 2.27
N VAL A 105 5.96 -32.50 1.89
CA VAL A 105 5.52 -31.11 1.88
C VAL A 105 4.61 -30.86 0.68
N GLN A 106 3.29 -30.78 0.92
CA GLN A 106 2.29 -30.51 -0.14
C GLN A 106 2.54 -29.20 -0.88
N ARG A 107 3.04 -28.17 -0.18
CA ARG A 107 3.31 -26.85 -0.76
C ARG A 107 4.65 -26.33 -0.26
N ASN A 108 5.63 -26.37 -1.15
CA ASN A 108 6.99 -25.94 -0.87
C ASN A 108 7.03 -24.48 -0.39
N PRO A 109 7.66 -24.20 0.78
CA PRO A 109 7.73 -22.86 1.32
C PRO A 109 8.62 -21.97 0.46
N ARG A 110 8.29 -20.68 0.37
CA ARG A 110 9.17 -19.69 -0.26
C ARG A 110 10.20 -19.23 0.77
N VAL A 111 11.49 -19.40 0.50
CA VAL A 111 12.58 -18.98 1.38
C VAL A 111 13.38 -17.85 0.73
N THR A 112 13.60 -16.80 1.53
CA THR A 112 14.46 -15.68 1.22
C THR A 112 15.78 -15.82 1.99
N PHE A 113 16.90 -15.77 1.28
CA PHE A 113 18.23 -15.75 1.88
C PHE A 113 18.83 -14.34 1.77
N CYS A 114 18.95 -13.68 2.91
CA CYS A 114 19.69 -12.44 3.07
C CYS A 114 21.15 -12.76 3.38
N SER A 115 22.09 -12.05 2.75
CA SER A 115 23.51 -12.10 3.12
C SER A 115 23.86 -11.02 4.17
N SER A 116 23.03 -9.99 4.32
CA SER A 116 23.23 -8.89 5.24
C SER A 116 22.10 -8.74 6.25
N THR A 117 22.41 -8.17 7.41
CA THR A 117 21.38 -7.80 8.41
C THR A 117 20.50 -6.63 7.92
N GLU A 118 20.96 -5.87 6.94
CA GLU A 118 20.18 -4.77 6.34
C GLU A 118 19.03 -5.33 5.49
N CYS A 119 19.29 -6.36 4.69
CA CYS A 119 18.25 -7.11 3.98
C CYS A 119 17.22 -7.68 4.95
N PHE A 120 17.67 -8.30 6.04
CA PHE A 120 16.77 -8.82 7.07
C PHE A 120 15.91 -7.71 7.72
N GLY A 121 16.53 -6.54 7.94
CA GLY A 121 15.89 -5.31 8.41
C GLY A 121 14.85 -4.73 7.44
N ALA A 122 15.05 -4.86 6.12
CA ALA A 122 14.11 -4.36 5.12
C ALA A 122 12.72 -5.02 5.21
N PHE A 123 12.68 -6.28 5.68
CA PHE A 123 11.46 -7.02 5.99
C PHE A 123 10.82 -6.66 7.33
N GLY A 124 11.44 -5.76 8.11
CA GLY A 124 10.97 -5.34 9.43
C GLY A 124 11.34 -6.31 10.55
N PHE A 125 12.32 -7.18 10.32
CA PHE A 125 12.89 -8.06 11.33
C PHE A 125 14.23 -7.51 11.82
N HIS A 126 14.43 -7.52 13.12
CA HIS A 126 15.65 -7.02 13.74
C HIS A 126 16.36 -8.13 14.52
N ALA A 127 17.66 -7.94 14.76
CA ALA A 127 18.42 -8.78 15.67
C ALA A 127 17.70 -8.85 17.04
N PRO A 128 17.71 -9.99 17.74
CA PRO A 128 18.62 -11.13 17.57
C PRO A 128 18.13 -12.25 16.63
N ALA A 129 16.98 -12.10 15.98
CA ALA A 129 16.46 -13.18 15.12
C ALA A 129 17.34 -13.41 13.89
N LYS A 130 17.66 -14.68 13.60
CA LYS A 130 18.41 -15.12 12.40
C LYS A 130 17.52 -15.76 11.34
N ALA A 131 16.34 -16.21 11.75
CA ALA A 131 15.32 -16.76 10.88
C ALA A 131 13.95 -16.32 11.37
N LYS A 132 13.05 -16.01 10.43
CA LYS A 132 11.64 -15.74 10.70
C LYS A 132 10.77 -16.37 9.63
N THR A 133 9.67 -16.98 10.06
CA THR A 133 8.65 -17.55 9.20
C THR A 133 7.35 -16.77 9.34
N VAL A 134 6.72 -16.52 8.20
CA VAL A 134 5.43 -15.84 8.07
C VAL A 134 4.58 -16.68 7.10
N GLY A 135 3.75 -17.55 7.66
CA GLY A 135 2.97 -18.50 6.88
C GLY A 135 3.87 -19.47 6.10
N LEU A 136 3.71 -19.50 4.77
CA LEU A 136 4.52 -20.33 3.86
C LEU A 136 5.80 -19.64 3.36
N SER A 137 6.12 -18.45 3.89
CA SER A 137 7.33 -17.73 3.52
C SER A 137 8.30 -17.65 4.71
N GLY A 138 9.58 -17.93 4.47
CA GLY A 138 10.66 -17.80 5.44
C GLY A 138 11.72 -16.81 4.97
N ILE A 139 12.36 -16.11 5.91
CA ILE A 139 13.52 -15.27 5.67
C ILE A 139 14.63 -15.70 6.62
N VAL A 140 15.86 -15.82 6.11
CA VAL A 140 17.05 -16.27 6.83
C VAL A 140 18.21 -15.31 6.55
N VAL A 141 19.04 -15.05 7.56
CA VAL A 141 20.26 -14.21 7.48
C VAL A 141 21.44 -14.88 8.18
#